data_AF-A0A793IT29-F1
#
_entry.id   AF-A0A793IT29-F1
#
_cell.length_a   1.000
_cell.length_b   1.000
_cell.length_c   1.000
_cell.angle_alpha   90.00
_cell.angle_beta   90.00
_cell.angle_gamma   90.00
#
_symmetry.space_group_name_H-M   'P 1'
#
loop_
_entity.id
_entity.type
_entity.pdbx_description
1 polymer ?
#
loop_
_entity_poly.entity_id
_entity_poly.type
_entity_poly.pdbx_seq_one_letter_code
_entity_poly.pdbx_strand_id
1 'polypeptide(L)'
;FSESTGASQDSARWGVGKPLYQDLIARTKAALQKNPKNVLLAVCWMQGEFDMSAATHAQQPALFTAMLTQFRADLSVFNAQCHGGSAADVPWICGDTTYYWKNTYATQYDTVYGGYKNRESEGVYFVPFMTDGNGVNTATNAPAEDPDIPASGYYGAASRTNGNQVSSNRPTHFSSWARRSIIPDRLATAILNAAGRTSAFISGKAPEIKPSPGGNTPSGPSADTSVRTISLLPAAGEAAAQGWSIKDGGIQLSDGVFKITRQSNKTWSLTHPVDDAITLLTQGGRLTCKFRLSGALTNNQFGLGIYLYTDAPVPDGVAMTGTGNPFLMSYFTQTTDGRVNLMHHRKAGNTKLGEFGDYGNDWQTLELVFTAGSATVTPKLNGVAGPAFQVIKDSLTLGLNALTLTDVTKNAAYGVEIESLVLEINAPAA
;
A
#
# COMPACT_ATOMS: atom_id res chain seq x y z
N PHE A 1 26.71 -7.33 28.64
CA PHE A 1 25.30 -7.61 28.97
C PHE A 1 25.27 -8.22 30.36
N SER A 2 24.29 -7.84 31.16
CA SER A 2 23.97 -8.47 32.44
C SER A 2 22.48 -8.76 32.44
N GLU A 3 22.05 -9.90 32.98
CA GLU A 3 20.63 -10.22 33.08
C GLU A 3 19.86 -9.21 33.95
N SER A 4 20.52 -8.61 34.96
CA SER A 4 19.88 -7.67 35.89
C SER A 4 19.76 -6.25 35.36
N THR A 5 20.61 -5.84 34.41
CA THR A 5 20.69 -4.43 33.94
C THR A 5 20.69 -4.27 32.43
N GLY A 6 20.65 -5.37 31.67
CA GLY A 6 20.61 -5.37 30.20
C GLY A 6 21.97 -5.11 29.53
N ALA A 7 21.91 -4.61 28.29
CA ALA A 7 23.08 -4.10 27.58
C ALA A 7 23.66 -2.85 28.29
N SER A 8 24.99 -2.72 28.32
CA SER A 8 25.64 -1.53 28.90
C SER A 8 25.47 -0.33 27.97
N GLN A 9 25.68 0.88 28.51
CA GLN A 9 25.68 2.13 27.74
C GLN A 9 26.68 2.10 26.55
N ASP A 10 27.80 1.39 26.68
CA ASP A 10 28.83 1.27 25.64
C ASP A 10 28.53 0.21 24.57
N SER A 11 27.40 -0.52 24.70
CA SER A 11 27.02 -1.57 23.76
C SER A 11 26.60 -0.96 22.42
N ALA A 12 27.43 -1.12 21.40
CA ALA A 12 27.24 -0.48 20.08
C ALA A 12 27.22 -1.47 18.91
N ARG A 13 27.13 -2.79 19.15
CA ARG A 13 27.22 -3.83 18.12
C ARG A 13 26.05 -4.80 18.17
N TRP A 14 25.38 -4.94 17.04
CA TRP A 14 24.40 -5.99 16.78
C TRP A 14 25.08 -7.30 16.32
N GLY A 15 24.32 -8.39 16.37
CA GLY A 15 24.77 -9.73 15.98
C GLY A 15 24.55 -10.77 17.07
N VAL A 16 24.43 -12.03 16.66
CA VAL A 16 24.20 -13.16 17.57
C VAL A 16 25.24 -13.19 18.68
N GLY A 17 24.77 -13.36 19.92
CA GLY A 17 25.61 -13.38 21.12
C GLY A 17 26.19 -12.02 21.55
N LYS A 18 25.95 -10.92 20.82
CA LYS A 18 26.39 -9.57 21.23
C LYS A 18 25.46 -8.98 22.29
N PRO A 19 25.93 -8.02 23.11
CA PRO A 19 25.12 -7.45 24.19
C PRO A 19 23.76 -6.88 23.76
N LEU A 20 23.67 -6.18 22.62
CA LEU A 20 22.40 -5.63 22.13
C LEU A 20 21.41 -6.73 21.69
N TYR A 21 21.91 -7.82 21.11
CA TYR A 21 21.09 -8.97 20.77
C TYR A 21 20.56 -9.68 22.01
N GLN A 22 21.42 -9.90 23.01
CA GLN A 22 21.00 -10.47 24.29
C GLN A 22 19.93 -9.61 24.97
N ASP A 23 20.06 -8.28 24.89
CA ASP A 23 19.07 -7.34 25.41
C ASP A 23 17.72 -7.41 24.66
N LEU A 24 17.75 -7.46 23.33
CA LEU A 24 16.55 -7.68 22.50
C LEU A 24 15.80 -8.93 22.93
N ILE A 25 16.49 -10.07 23.06
CA ILE A 25 15.87 -11.34 23.45
C ILE A 25 15.37 -11.30 24.89
N ALA A 26 16.21 -10.89 25.85
CA ALA A 26 15.85 -10.87 27.26
C ALA A 26 14.62 -9.99 27.53
N ARG A 27 14.57 -8.79 26.94
CA ARG A 27 13.43 -7.86 27.10
C ARG A 27 12.16 -8.35 26.42
N THR A 28 12.29 -8.97 25.25
CA THR A 28 11.13 -9.56 24.55
C THR A 28 10.55 -10.71 25.37
N LYS A 29 11.39 -11.63 25.87
CA LYS A 29 10.97 -12.72 26.75
C LYS A 29 10.31 -12.19 28.03
N ALA A 30 10.91 -11.20 28.68
CA ALA A 30 10.34 -10.58 29.88
C ALA A 30 8.95 -9.97 29.61
N ALA A 31 8.76 -9.30 28.46
CA ALA A 31 7.46 -8.75 28.07
C ALA A 31 6.41 -9.85 27.86
N LEU A 32 6.76 -10.97 27.23
CA LEU A 32 5.84 -12.09 26.99
C LEU A 32 5.53 -12.86 28.28
N GLN A 33 6.54 -13.10 29.13
CA GLN A 33 6.39 -13.77 30.43
C GLN A 33 5.50 -12.98 31.40
N LYS A 34 5.48 -11.64 31.29
CA LYS A 34 4.72 -10.78 32.20
C LYS A 34 3.22 -11.09 32.18
N ASN A 35 2.67 -11.52 31.04
CA ASN A 35 1.28 -11.91 30.92
C ASN A 35 1.13 -12.93 29.78
N PRO A 36 0.59 -14.14 30.02
CA PRO A 36 0.41 -15.15 28.97
C PRO A 36 -0.54 -14.71 27.83
N LYS A 37 -1.31 -13.63 28.02
CA LYS A 37 -2.15 -13.02 26.98
C LYS A 37 -1.40 -12.02 26.08
N ASN A 38 -0.18 -11.65 26.43
CA ASN A 38 0.63 -10.78 25.57
C ASN A 38 0.98 -11.53 24.29
N VAL A 39 0.92 -10.81 23.17
CA VAL A 39 1.27 -11.33 21.84
C VAL A 39 2.37 -10.47 21.25
N LEU A 40 3.47 -11.09 20.83
CA LEU A 40 4.50 -10.45 20.03
C LEU A 40 3.97 -10.26 18.61
N LEU A 41 3.62 -9.02 18.29
CA LEU A 41 2.97 -8.68 17.03
C LEU A 41 3.96 -8.55 15.86
N ALA A 42 5.06 -7.84 16.07
CA ALA A 42 6.06 -7.53 15.05
C ALA A 42 7.34 -7.03 15.71
N VAL A 43 8.43 -7.02 14.95
CA VAL A 43 9.67 -6.29 15.29
C VAL A 43 9.80 -5.11 14.34
N CYS A 44 9.78 -3.87 14.85
CA CYS A 44 10.15 -2.69 14.06
C CYS A 44 11.66 -2.52 14.08
N TRP A 45 12.29 -2.65 12.93
CA TRP A 45 13.73 -2.61 12.77
C TRP A 45 14.15 -1.45 11.86
N MET A 46 14.99 -0.54 12.36
CA MET A 46 15.57 0.56 11.57
C MET A 46 17.06 0.61 11.88
N GLN A 47 17.87 0.07 10.98
CA GLN A 47 19.31 -0.06 11.20
C GLN A 47 20.02 -0.26 9.85
N GLY A 48 21.15 0.40 9.68
CA GLY A 48 22.09 0.13 8.58
C GLY A 48 23.01 1.31 8.26
N GLU A 49 22.72 2.49 8.79
CA GLU A 49 23.43 3.76 8.58
C GLU A 49 24.95 3.61 8.76
N PHE A 50 25.39 3.10 9.91
CA PHE A 50 26.80 2.96 10.20
C PHE A 50 27.45 1.79 9.45
N ASP A 51 26.71 0.74 9.11
CA ASP A 51 27.24 -0.35 8.30
C ASP A 51 27.58 0.13 6.89
N MET A 52 26.76 1.00 6.29
CA MET A 52 27.06 1.60 4.98
C MET A 52 28.37 2.41 4.99
N SER A 53 28.71 3.04 6.11
CA SER A 53 29.97 3.77 6.26
C SER A 53 31.19 2.86 6.49
N ALA A 54 30.97 1.58 6.81
CA ALA A 54 32.03 0.64 7.14
C ALA A 54 32.57 -0.08 5.88
N ALA A 55 33.87 -0.39 5.90
CA ALA A 55 34.49 -1.22 4.86
C ALA A 55 33.86 -2.63 4.75
N THR A 56 33.19 -3.09 5.81
CA THR A 56 32.54 -4.40 5.90
C THR A 56 31.05 -4.39 5.57
N HIS A 57 30.49 -3.32 4.99
CA HIS A 57 29.05 -3.19 4.69
C HIS A 57 28.47 -4.42 3.97
N ALA A 58 29.23 -5.06 3.07
CA ALA A 58 28.79 -6.24 2.32
C ALA A 58 28.51 -7.48 3.19
N GLN A 59 29.01 -7.52 4.42
CA GLN A 59 28.73 -8.60 5.38
C GLN A 59 27.37 -8.42 6.07
N GLN A 60 26.81 -7.20 6.07
CA GLN A 60 25.63 -6.85 6.85
C GLN A 60 24.41 -7.73 6.53
N PRO A 61 24.05 -8.03 5.27
CA PRO A 61 22.88 -8.85 4.98
C PRO A 61 22.97 -10.26 5.56
N ALA A 62 24.14 -10.90 5.50
CA ALA A 62 24.37 -12.23 6.08
C ALA A 62 24.30 -12.21 7.61
N LEU A 63 24.87 -11.17 8.24
CA LEU A 63 24.82 -11.00 9.69
C LEU A 63 23.39 -10.72 10.19
N PHE A 64 22.61 -9.93 9.47
CA PHE A 64 21.20 -9.72 9.75
C PHE A 64 20.40 -11.02 9.65
N THR A 65 20.59 -11.81 8.58
CA THR A 65 19.92 -13.10 8.41
C THR A 65 20.27 -14.08 9.55
N ALA A 66 21.52 -14.13 9.98
CA ALA A 66 21.91 -14.93 11.14
C ALA A 66 21.19 -14.49 12.42
N MET A 67 21.06 -13.17 12.63
CA MET A 67 20.36 -12.61 13.78
C MET A 67 18.85 -12.90 13.74
N LEU A 68 18.21 -12.78 12.57
CA LEU A 68 16.80 -13.11 12.36
C LEU A 68 16.52 -14.58 12.67
N THR A 69 17.33 -15.49 12.11
CA THR A 69 17.20 -16.93 12.35
C THR A 69 17.35 -17.25 13.83
N GLN A 70 18.37 -16.70 14.50
CA GLN A 70 18.57 -16.95 15.92
C GLN A 70 17.43 -16.37 16.77
N PHE A 71 16.94 -15.17 16.44
CA PHE A 71 15.81 -14.56 17.16
C PHE A 71 14.57 -15.45 17.16
N ARG A 72 14.24 -16.02 16.00
CA ARG A 72 13.11 -16.94 15.85
C ARG A 72 13.31 -18.22 16.64
N ALA A 73 14.51 -18.79 16.62
CA ALA A 73 14.85 -19.97 17.41
C ALA A 73 14.73 -19.69 18.93
N ASP A 74 15.28 -18.57 19.39
CA ASP A 74 15.32 -18.20 20.79
C ASP A 74 13.94 -17.87 21.38
N LEU A 75 12.98 -17.47 20.54
CA LEU A 75 11.59 -17.19 20.92
C LEU A 75 10.61 -18.34 20.67
N SER A 76 11.06 -19.48 20.13
CA SER A 76 10.20 -20.63 19.84
C SER A 76 9.41 -21.14 21.05
N VAL A 77 9.97 -21.01 22.26
CA VAL A 77 9.29 -21.35 23.52
C VAL A 77 8.06 -20.48 23.82
N PHE A 78 7.92 -19.34 23.13
CA PHE A 78 6.77 -18.42 23.19
C PHE A 78 5.92 -18.45 21.92
N ASN A 79 5.98 -19.51 21.10
CA ASN A 79 5.21 -19.63 19.86
C ASN A 79 3.72 -19.27 20.02
N ALA A 80 3.05 -19.79 21.06
CA ALA A 80 1.63 -19.49 21.34
C ALA A 80 1.35 -18.00 21.62
N GLN A 81 2.38 -17.24 22.01
CA GLN A 81 2.34 -15.80 22.25
C GLN A 81 2.98 -15.00 21.10
N CYS A 82 3.21 -15.61 19.95
CA CYS A 82 3.65 -14.93 18.74
C CYS A 82 2.50 -14.77 17.76
N HIS A 83 2.56 -13.72 16.95
CA HIS A 83 1.72 -13.63 15.77
C HIS A 83 1.78 -14.93 14.95
N GLY A 84 0.64 -15.39 14.43
CA GLY A 84 0.55 -16.67 13.70
C GLY A 84 0.74 -17.93 14.55
N GLY A 85 0.92 -17.80 15.87
CA GLY A 85 1.21 -18.94 16.75
C GLY A 85 2.64 -19.48 16.57
N SER A 86 3.54 -18.70 15.96
CA SER A 86 4.90 -19.12 15.65
C SER A 86 5.86 -17.93 15.66
N ALA A 87 6.99 -18.05 16.35
CA ALA A 87 8.06 -17.05 16.28
C ALA A 87 8.61 -16.90 14.84
N ALA A 88 8.51 -17.94 14.01
CA ALA A 88 8.91 -17.89 12.61
C ALA A 88 8.06 -16.93 11.77
N ASP A 89 6.80 -16.74 12.15
CA ASP A 89 5.82 -15.93 11.40
C ASP A 89 5.77 -14.48 11.90
N VAL A 90 6.49 -14.14 12.97
CA VAL A 90 6.56 -12.77 13.47
C VAL A 90 7.26 -11.89 12.41
N PRO A 91 6.58 -10.85 11.89
CA PRO A 91 7.15 -10.01 10.86
C PRO A 91 8.21 -9.07 11.42
N TRP A 92 9.28 -8.93 10.66
CA TRP A 92 10.30 -7.90 10.85
C TRP A 92 10.02 -6.76 9.88
N ILE A 93 9.51 -5.65 10.41
CA ILE A 93 9.18 -4.45 9.66
C ILE A 93 10.44 -3.59 9.59
N CYS A 94 11.17 -3.71 8.49
CA CYS A 94 12.46 -3.07 8.25
C CYS A 94 12.25 -1.71 7.59
N GLY A 95 12.33 -0.65 8.38
CA GLY A 95 12.18 0.72 7.92
C GLY A 95 13.42 1.26 7.19
N ASP A 96 13.17 2.12 6.21
CA ASP A 96 14.19 2.84 5.44
C ASP A 96 14.94 3.90 6.28
N THR A 97 15.89 4.59 5.66
CA THR A 97 16.67 5.67 6.27
C THR A 97 16.43 7.02 5.61
N THR A 98 17.08 8.07 6.11
CA THR A 98 16.96 9.43 5.56
C THR A 98 17.60 9.53 4.18
N TYR A 99 17.18 10.52 3.39
CA TYR A 99 17.78 10.78 2.09
C TYR A 99 19.29 11.05 2.14
N TYR A 100 19.79 11.58 3.26
CA TYR A 100 21.21 11.84 3.45
C TYR A 100 22.03 10.56 3.26
N TRP A 101 21.71 9.51 4.02
CA TRP A 101 22.47 8.26 3.99
C TRP A 101 22.42 7.59 2.61
N LYS A 102 21.25 7.63 1.97
CA LYS A 102 21.07 7.09 0.61
C LYS A 102 21.90 7.86 -0.42
N ASN A 103 21.96 9.20 -0.32
CA ASN A 103 22.74 10.02 -1.25
C ASN A 103 24.25 9.90 -1.00
N THR A 104 24.67 9.82 0.27
CA THR A 104 26.10 9.72 0.63
C THR A 104 26.69 8.34 0.34
N TYR A 105 25.90 7.28 0.52
CA TYR A 105 26.37 5.89 0.40
C TYR A 105 25.52 5.09 -0.59
N ALA A 106 25.21 5.66 -1.76
CA ALA A 106 24.27 5.07 -2.72
C ALA A 106 24.58 3.60 -3.05
N THR A 107 25.85 3.26 -3.31
CA THR A 107 26.27 1.89 -3.60
C THR A 107 26.10 0.95 -2.41
N GLN A 108 26.49 1.39 -1.22
CA GLN A 108 26.39 0.56 -0.02
C GLN A 108 24.94 0.43 0.46
N TYR A 109 24.10 1.43 0.22
CA TYR A 109 22.67 1.41 0.50
C TYR A 109 21.98 0.27 -0.25
N ASP A 110 22.26 0.09 -1.53
CA ASP A 110 21.66 -1.01 -2.30
C ASP A 110 22.07 -2.38 -1.76
N THR A 111 23.23 -2.49 -1.11
CA THR A 111 23.65 -3.73 -0.45
C THR A 111 22.98 -3.92 0.91
N VAL A 112 23.03 -2.91 1.77
CA VAL A 112 22.54 -2.97 3.16
C VAL A 112 21.01 -2.93 3.20
N TYR A 113 20.41 -1.87 2.66
CA TYR A 113 18.95 -1.69 2.65
C TYR A 113 18.27 -2.50 1.55
N GLY A 114 18.96 -2.77 0.43
CA GLY A 114 18.47 -3.75 -0.55
C GLY A 114 18.40 -5.17 0.03
N GLY A 115 19.26 -5.50 0.99
CA GLY A 115 19.21 -6.77 1.74
C GLY A 115 17.96 -6.97 2.60
N TYR A 116 17.11 -5.94 2.75
CA TYR A 116 15.79 -6.03 3.39
C TYR A 116 14.62 -6.18 2.40
N LYS A 117 14.83 -5.89 1.12
CA LYS A 117 13.76 -5.88 0.10
C LYS A 117 13.53 -7.27 -0.49
N ASN A 118 12.30 -7.54 -0.94
CA ASN A 118 11.92 -8.80 -1.60
C ASN A 118 12.14 -10.05 -0.73
N ARG A 119 11.92 -9.92 0.59
CA ARG A 119 12.14 -10.95 1.60
C ARG A 119 10.88 -11.25 2.42
N GLU A 120 9.72 -10.96 1.85
CA GLU A 120 8.42 -11.16 2.47
C GLU A 120 8.17 -12.66 2.75
N SER A 121 8.71 -13.55 1.92
CA SER A 121 8.69 -15.00 2.14
C SER A 121 9.47 -15.43 3.39
N GLU A 122 10.42 -14.61 3.84
CA GLU A 122 11.15 -14.78 5.09
C GLU A 122 10.51 -13.96 6.23
N GLY A 123 9.33 -13.37 6.04
CA GLY A 123 8.67 -12.50 7.02
C GLY A 123 9.40 -11.17 7.26
N VAL A 124 10.19 -10.69 6.30
CA VAL A 124 10.87 -9.39 6.35
C VAL A 124 10.19 -8.44 5.36
N TYR A 125 9.73 -7.29 5.86
CA TYR A 125 8.94 -6.33 5.09
C TYR A 125 9.65 -4.99 5.07
N PHE A 126 10.08 -4.54 3.89
CA PHE A 126 10.74 -3.25 3.74
C PHE A 126 9.74 -2.10 3.68
N VAL A 127 9.94 -1.06 4.49
CA VAL A 127 9.05 0.11 4.56
C VAL A 127 9.78 1.37 4.11
N PRO A 128 9.48 1.90 2.91
CA PRO A 128 10.15 3.11 2.42
C PRO A 128 9.72 4.33 3.23
N PHE A 129 10.66 5.23 3.54
CA PHE A 129 10.37 6.51 4.21
C PHE A 129 10.82 7.72 3.42
N MET A 130 11.44 7.53 2.25
CA MET A 130 12.19 8.59 1.59
C MET A 130 11.37 9.81 1.18
N THR A 131 10.20 9.63 0.57
CA THR A 131 9.36 10.74 0.09
C THR A 131 7.92 10.58 0.54
N ASP A 132 7.22 11.70 0.71
CA ASP A 132 5.76 11.73 0.86
C ASP A 132 5.03 11.42 -0.46
N GLY A 133 3.70 11.47 -0.44
CA GLY A 133 2.86 11.22 -1.62
C GLY A 133 3.01 12.23 -2.77
N ASN A 134 3.73 13.33 -2.54
CA ASN A 134 4.01 14.39 -3.51
C ASN A 134 5.47 14.36 -4.01
N GLY A 135 6.26 13.35 -3.59
CA GLY A 135 7.67 13.23 -3.95
C GLY A 135 8.60 14.13 -3.13
N VAL A 136 8.11 14.78 -2.07
CA VAL A 136 8.94 15.61 -1.17
C VAL A 136 9.65 14.70 -0.18
N ASN A 137 10.95 14.91 0.02
CA ASN A 137 11.72 14.14 0.98
C ASN A 137 11.13 14.24 2.39
N THR A 138 11.10 13.12 3.10
CA THR A 138 10.70 13.10 4.50
C THR A 138 11.65 13.93 5.35
N ALA A 139 11.08 14.88 6.09
CA ALA A 139 11.82 15.89 6.84
C ALA A 139 12.83 15.28 7.83
N THR A 140 14.06 15.76 7.77
CA THR A 140 15.16 15.44 8.68
C THR A 140 15.32 16.52 9.74
N ASN A 141 16.29 16.37 10.65
CA ASN A 141 16.64 17.41 11.62
C ASN A 141 17.41 18.59 11.01
N ALA A 142 17.54 18.67 9.67
CA ALA A 142 17.99 19.87 9.00
C ALA A 142 17.08 21.06 9.40
N PRO A 143 17.63 22.19 9.88
CA PRO A 143 16.82 23.31 10.37
C PRO A 143 15.74 23.82 9.39
N ALA A 144 16.02 23.78 8.08
CA ALA A 144 15.07 24.19 7.05
C ALA A 144 13.89 23.22 6.85
N GLU A 145 14.05 21.95 7.23
CA GLU A 145 13.06 20.89 7.08
C GLU A 145 12.24 20.66 8.36
N ASP A 146 12.73 21.14 9.50
CA ASP A 146 12.06 21.05 10.80
C ASP A 146 12.03 22.41 11.52
N PRO A 147 11.28 23.39 10.98
CA PRO A 147 11.17 24.72 11.54
C PRO A 147 10.32 24.73 12.82
N ASP A 148 10.41 25.82 13.57
CA ASP A 148 9.51 26.08 14.67
C ASP A 148 8.12 26.43 14.16
N ILE A 149 7.10 25.92 14.85
CA ILE A 149 5.70 26.26 14.66
C ILE A 149 5.15 26.72 16.02
N PRO A 150 5.45 27.96 16.48
CA PRO A 150 5.09 28.40 17.81
C PRO A 150 3.57 28.36 18.09
N ALA A 151 2.76 28.57 17.05
CA ALA A 151 1.31 28.50 17.15
C ALA A 151 0.78 27.13 17.60
N SER A 152 1.53 26.04 17.34
CA SER A 152 1.20 24.69 17.81
C SER A 152 2.03 24.27 19.04
N GLY A 153 2.81 25.18 19.61
CA GLY A 153 3.77 24.88 20.69
C GLY A 153 4.90 23.95 20.26
N TYR A 154 5.15 23.81 18.96
CA TYR A 154 6.19 22.96 18.43
C TYR A 154 7.45 23.76 18.11
N TYR A 155 8.55 23.44 18.79
CA TYR A 155 9.88 23.97 18.47
C TYR A 155 10.72 22.84 17.89
N GLY A 156 10.99 22.95 16.59
CA GLY A 156 11.64 21.93 15.79
C GLY A 156 13.16 21.92 15.96
N ALA A 157 13.84 21.19 15.09
CA ALA A 157 15.29 21.13 15.09
C ALA A 157 15.96 22.49 14.80
N ALA A 158 15.24 23.45 14.20
CA ALA A 158 15.71 24.82 14.02
C ALA A 158 16.08 25.53 15.34
N SER A 159 15.36 25.25 16.43
CA SER A 159 15.63 25.77 17.77
C SER A 159 16.86 25.14 18.46
N ARG A 160 17.49 24.13 17.87
CA ARG A 160 18.63 23.41 18.47
C ARG A 160 19.96 24.05 18.08
N THR A 161 20.87 24.12 19.05
CA THR A 161 22.24 24.59 18.88
C THR A 161 23.24 23.45 19.02
N ASN A 162 24.53 23.72 18.77
CA ASN A 162 25.60 22.75 18.97
C ASN A 162 25.65 22.21 20.42
N GLY A 163 25.18 22.97 21.42
CA GLY A 163 25.19 22.54 22.82
C GLY A 163 24.08 21.55 23.19
N ASN A 164 23.07 21.35 22.33
CA ASN A 164 21.89 20.54 22.68
C ASN A 164 21.30 19.72 21.51
N GLN A 165 22.03 19.59 20.40
CA GLN A 165 21.69 18.72 19.27
C GLN A 165 22.31 17.32 19.43
N VAL A 166 21.76 16.34 18.72
CA VAL A 166 22.23 14.94 18.76
C VAL A 166 23.50 14.73 17.95
N SER A 167 23.57 15.32 16.76
CA SER A 167 24.69 15.20 15.82
C SER A 167 24.90 16.55 15.13
N SER A 168 26.14 16.88 14.81
CA SER A 168 26.47 18.04 13.97
C SER A 168 25.96 17.87 12.54
N ASN A 169 25.96 16.65 12.03
CA ASN A 169 25.38 16.33 10.75
C ASN A 169 23.87 16.11 10.89
N ARG A 170 23.11 17.18 10.67
CA ARG A 170 21.69 17.27 10.98
C ARG A 170 20.80 16.35 10.12
N PRO A 171 21.03 16.20 8.81
CA PRO A 171 20.18 15.39 7.94
C PRO A 171 20.25 13.86 8.18
N THR A 172 21.19 13.38 9.00
CA THR A 172 21.37 11.93 9.25
C THR A 172 20.22 11.30 10.06
N HIS A 173 19.29 12.11 10.57
CA HIS A 173 18.18 11.65 11.40
C HIS A 173 16.87 12.32 10.97
N PHE A 174 15.79 11.54 10.91
CA PHE A 174 14.44 12.06 10.73
C PHE A 174 14.04 13.03 11.85
N SER A 175 13.29 14.07 11.46
CA SER A 175 12.71 15.08 12.36
C SER A 175 11.73 14.50 13.37
N SER A 176 11.44 15.26 14.42
CA SER A 176 10.35 14.89 15.34
C SER A 176 8.99 14.90 14.64
N TRP A 177 8.80 15.81 13.68
CA TRP A 177 7.59 15.87 12.86
C TRP A 177 7.37 14.60 12.04
N ALA A 178 8.39 14.15 11.30
CA ALA A 178 8.34 12.92 10.50
C ALA A 178 8.05 11.68 11.37
N ARG A 179 8.61 11.64 12.58
CA ARG A 179 8.41 10.56 13.56
C ARG A 179 7.02 10.55 14.21
N ARG A 180 6.23 11.62 14.06
CA ARG A 180 4.82 11.70 14.51
C ARG A 180 3.81 11.54 13.38
N SER A 181 4.29 11.46 12.13
CA SER A 181 3.46 11.43 10.93
C SER A 181 3.85 10.24 10.05
N ILE A 182 4.56 10.50 8.95
CA ILE A 182 4.78 9.53 7.88
C ILE A 182 5.49 8.24 8.33
N ILE A 183 6.42 8.31 9.30
CA ILE A 183 7.16 7.13 9.76
C ILE A 183 6.26 6.17 10.54
N PRO A 184 5.60 6.58 11.66
CA PRO A 184 4.69 5.69 12.36
C PRO A 184 3.50 5.28 11.49
N ASP A 185 2.99 6.15 10.61
CA ASP A 185 1.90 5.79 9.69
C ASP A 185 2.31 4.60 8.81
N ARG A 186 3.46 4.68 8.14
CA ARG A 186 3.93 3.61 7.26
C ARG A 186 4.32 2.34 8.00
N LEU A 187 4.97 2.47 9.17
CA LEU A 187 5.27 1.32 10.02
C LEU A 187 3.99 0.64 10.52
N ALA A 188 3.01 1.40 11.00
CA ALA A 188 1.73 0.87 11.44
C ALA A 188 0.99 0.19 10.30
N THR A 189 0.94 0.80 9.11
CA THR A 189 0.37 0.16 7.91
C THR A 189 1.07 -1.16 7.61
N ALA A 190 2.41 -1.22 7.63
CA ALA A 190 3.14 -2.45 7.37
C ALA A 190 2.88 -3.53 8.44
N ILE A 191 2.84 -3.16 9.73
CA ILE A 191 2.47 -4.07 10.83
C ILE A 191 1.06 -4.59 10.63
N LEU A 192 0.10 -3.71 10.32
CA LEU A 192 -1.29 -4.11 10.08
C LEU A 192 -1.36 -5.09 8.89
N ASN A 193 -0.65 -4.80 7.81
CA ASN A 193 -0.62 -5.64 6.62
C ASN A 193 0.01 -7.02 6.88
N ALA A 194 1.10 -7.06 7.63
CA ALA A 194 1.86 -8.29 7.87
C ALA A 194 1.34 -9.14 9.04
N ALA A 195 0.82 -8.50 10.09
CA ALA A 195 0.40 -9.19 11.32
C ALA A 195 -0.92 -8.72 11.94
N GLY A 196 -1.32 -7.47 11.73
CA GLY A 196 -2.53 -6.90 12.33
C GLY A 196 -3.83 -7.19 11.59
N ARG A 197 -3.78 -7.93 10.47
CA ARG A 197 -4.95 -8.37 9.70
C ARG A 197 -5.44 -9.78 10.05
N THR A 198 -4.89 -10.41 11.08
CA THR A 198 -5.41 -11.71 11.55
C THR A 198 -6.67 -11.53 12.38
N SER A 199 -7.63 -12.44 12.21
CA SER A 199 -8.90 -12.47 12.94
C SER A 199 -8.70 -12.41 14.47
N ALA A 200 -7.67 -13.08 14.99
CA ALA A 200 -7.29 -13.04 16.40
C ALA A 200 -6.92 -11.61 16.87
N PHE A 201 -6.06 -10.92 16.12
CA PHE A 201 -5.65 -9.55 16.45
C PHE A 201 -6.83 -8.57 16.38
N ILE A 202 -7.66 -8.66 15.34
CA ILE A 202 -8.81 -7.76 15.12
C ILE A 202 -9.92 -7.98 16.16
N SER A 203 -10.19 -9.23 16.55
CA SER A 203 -11.25 -9.56 17.52
C SER A 203 -10.81 -9.46 18.99
N GLY A 204 -9.55 -9.10 19.26
CA GLY A 204 -8.99 -9.08 20.61
C GLY A 204 -8.92 -10.47 21.27
N LYS A 205 -8.97 -11.54 20.47
CA LYS A 205 -8.87 -12.93 20.93
C LYS A 205 -7.43 -13.43 20.80
N ALA A 206 -7.03 -14.37 21.66
CA ALA A 206 -5.71 -14.99 21.55
C ALA A 206 -5.53 -15.68 20.18
N PRO A 207 -4.31 -15.71 19.60
CA PRO A 207 -4.05 -16.42 18.35
C PRO A 207 -4.52 -17.87 18.44
N GLU A 208 -5.34 -18.32 17.49
CA GLU A 208 -5.63 -19.75 17.37
C GLU A 208 -4.34 -20.47 16.96
N ILE A 209 -3.85 -21.31 17.86
CA ILE A 209 -2.69 -22.15 17.62
C ILE A 209 -3.10 -23.15 16.53
N LYS A 210 -2.67 -22.93 15.28
CA LYS A 210 -2.69 -24.00 14.28
C LYS A 210 -1.69 -25.08 14.72
N PRO A 211 -2.11 -26.33 14.95
CA PRO A 211 -1.16 -27.42 15.06
C PRO A 211 -0.43 -27.60 13.72
N SER A 212 0.87 -27.87 13.75
CA SER A 212 1.66 -28.30 12.59
C SER A 212 1.07 -29.56 11.91
N PRO A 213 1.43 -29.82 10.64
CA PRO A 213 0.48 -30.21 9.61
C PRO A 213 0.14 -31.71 9.60
N GLY A 214 -1.15 -31.99 9.47
CA GLY A 214 -1.67 -33.31 9.09
C GLY A 214 -3.16 -33.24 8.78
N GLY A 215 -3.53 -33.47 7.51
CA GLY A 215 -4.90 -33.80 7.12
C GLY A 215 -5.66 -32.71 6.35
N ASN A 216 -5.77 -32.89 5.04
CA ASN A 216 -6.61 -32.12 4.12
C ASN A 216 -8.09 -32.15 4.53
N THR A 217 -8.71 -30.98 4.70
CA THR A 217 -10.08 -30.73 4.24
C THR A 217 -10.32 -29.21 4.12
N PRO A 218 -10.70 -28.68 2.93
CA PRO A 218 -10.91 -27.26 2.75
C PRO A 218 -12.27 -26.87 3.35
N SER A 219 -12.27 -26.03 4.38
CA SER A 219 -13.45 -25.28 4.80
C SER A 219 -13.32 -23.85 4.27
N GLY A 220 -14.35 -23.44 3.53
CA GLY A 220 -14.39 -22.22 2.73
C GLY A 220 -14.28 -20.90 3.50
N PRO A 221 -14.23 -19.77 2.77
CA PRO A 221 -13.80 -18.48 3.28
C PRO A 221 -14.83 -17.93 4.29
N SER A 222 -14.34 -17.58 5.47
CA SER A 222 -15.08 -16.74 6.42
C SER A 222 -14.76 -15.29 6.09
N ALA A 223 -15.80 -14.48 5.84
CA ALA A 223 -15.72 -13.12 5.34
C ALA A 223 -14.84 -12.23 6.24
N ASP A 224 -13.76 -11.72 5.65
CA ASP A 224 -12.68 -10.99 6.30
C ASP A 224 -12.98 -9.48 6.29
N THR A 225 -12.99 -8.84 7.47
CA THR A 225 -13.39 -7.42 7.65
C THR A 225 -12.22 -6.43 7.50
N SER A 226 -11.22 -6.74 6.66
CA SER A 226 -10.10 -5.84 6.34
C SER A 226 -10.42 -4.89 5.17
N VAL A 227 -9.66 -3.79 5.03
CA VAL A 227 -9.70 -2.94 3.84
C VAL A 227 -9.27 -3.80 2.64
N ARG A 228 -10.21 -4.21 1.80
CA ARG A 228 -9.92 -5.04 0.62
C ARG A 228 -9.22 -4.16 -0.42
N THR A 229 -8.02 -4.56 -0.83
CA THR A 229 -7.21 -3.79 -1.79
C THR A 229 -6.93 -4.60 -3.04
N ILE A 230 -7.23 -4.02 -4.20
CA ILE A 230 -6.88 -4.56 -5.52
C ILE A 230 -5.96 -3.55 -6.20
N SER A 231 -4.84 -3.99 -6.75
CA SER A 231 -3.86 -3.08 -7.34
C SER A 231 -3.28 -3.60 -8.65
N LEU A 232 -2.93 -2.67 -9.53
CA LEU A 232 -2.09 -2.88 -10.70
C LEU A 232 -0.92 -1.89 -10.63
N LEU A 233 0.23 -2.38 -10.17
CA LEU A 233 1.41 -1.57 -9.89
C LEU A 233 2.64 -2.12 -10.65
N PRO A 234 3.31 -1.33 -11.48
CA PRO A 234 4.54 -1.72 -12.17
C PRO A 234 5.62 -2.27 -11.22
N ALA A 235 5.73 -1.67 -10.03
CA ALA A 235 6.68 -2.11 -9.00
C ALA A 235 6.37 -3.50 -8.40
N ALA A 236 5.14 -4.00 -8.57
CA ALA A 236 4.71 -5.32 -8.11
C ALA A 236 4.86 -6.42 -9.18
N GLY A 237 5.54 -6.13 -10.30
CA GLY A 237 5.85 -7.09 -11.36
C GLY A 237 4.75 -7.18 -12.43
N GLU A 238 4.71 -8.27 -13.18
CA GLU A 238 3.76 -8.46 -14.28
C GLU A 238 2.30 -8.48 -13.81
N ALA A 239 1.38 -7.99 -14.65
CA ALA A 239 -0.04 -7.90 -14.31
C ALA A 239 -0.66 -9.26 -13.95
N ALA A 240 -0.25 -10.33 -14.65
CA ALA A 240 -0.71 -11.70 -14.37
C ALA A 240 -0.28 -12.19 -12.98
N ALA A 241 0.91 -11.83 -12.53
CA ALA A 241 1.39 -12.17 -11.18
C ALA A 241 0.61 -11.42 -10.09
N GLN A 242 0.01 -10.28 -10.45
CA GLN A 242 -0.88 -9.48 -9.60
C GLN A 242 -2.35 -9.91 -9.70
N GLY A 243 -2.66 -11.04 -10.33
CA GLY A 243 -4.04 -11.57 -10.44
C GLY A 243 -4.88 -10.99 -11.58
N TRP A 244 -4.28 -10.18 -12.47
CA TRP A 244 -5.01 -9.60 -13.61
C TRP A 244 -5.00 -10.51 -14.83
N SER A 245 -6.12 -10.55 -15.54
CA SER A 245 -6.29 -11.32 -16.78
C SER A 245 -6.62 -10.39 -17.95
N ILE A 246 -5.86 -10.48 -19.03
CA ILE A 246 -6.12 -9.73 -20.27
C ILE A 246 -6.82 -10.62 -21.31
N LYS A 247 -7.83 -10.08 -21.99
CA LYS A 247 -8.52 -10.72 -23.11
C LYS A 247 -8.62 -9.77 -24.30
N ASP A 248 -8.49 -10.32 -25.51
CA ASP A 248 -8.63 -9.61 -26.79
C ASP A 248 -7.69 -8.38 -26.92
N GLY A 249 -6.55 -8.44 -26.23
CA GLY A 249 -5.51 -7.41 -26.16
C GLY A 249 -4.22 -8.00 -25.59
N GLY A 250 -3.23 -7.15 -25.35
CA GLY A 250 -2.00 -7.49 -24.63
C GLY A 250 -1.70 -6.45 -23.57
N ILE A 251 -0.94 -6.85 -22.55
CA ILE A 251 -0.41 -5.97 -21.53
C ILE A 251 1.09 -6.22 -21.46
N GLN A 252 1.87 -5.14 -21.48
CA GLN A 252 3.32 -5.21 -21.39
C GLN A 252 3.79 -4.23 -20.33
N LEU A 253 4.60 -4.71 -19.39
CA LEU A 253 5.35 -3.88 -18.47
C LEU A 253 6.64 -3.39 -19.14
N SER A 254 6.82 -2.07 -19.25
CA SER A 254 8.05 -1.45 -19.75
C SER A 254 8.26 -0.12 -19.04
N ASP A 255 9.50 0.18 -18.64
CA ASP A 255 9.89 1.48 -18.09
C ASP A 255 9.02 1.96 -16.92
N GLY A 256 8.58 1.02 -16.08
CA GLY A 256 7.73 1.32 -14.92
C GLY A 256 6.29 1.67 -15.27
N VAL A 257 5.79 1.25 -16.43
CA VAL A 257 4.42 1.53 -16.91
C VAL A 257 3.83 0.28 -17.57
N PHE A 258 2.53 0.06 -17.39
CA PHE A 258 1.79 -0.93 -18.17
C PHE A 258 1.26 -0.31 -19.45
N LYS A 259 1.68 -0.84 -20.60
CA LYS A 259 1.17 -0.47 -21.91
C LYS A 259 0.18 -1.52 -22.39
N ILE A 260 -1.02 -1.07 -22.76
CA ILE A 260 -2.05 -1.95 -23.32
C ILE A 260 -1.96 -1.94 -24.83
N THR A 261 -1.83 -3.11 -25.43
CA THR A 261 -1.89 -3.30 -26.88
C THR A 261 -3.24 -3.84 -27.28
N ARG A 262 -3.77 -3.29 -28.37
CA ARG A 262 -5.09 -3.62 -28.87
C ARG A 262 -5.01 -4.61 -30.04
N GLN A 263 -5.96 -5.54 -30.10
CA GLN A 263 -6.21 -6.34 -31.30
C GLN A 263 -7.25 -5.65 -32.21
N SER A 264 -7.02 -5.70 -33.52
CA SER A 264 -7.90 -5.05 -34.50
C SER A 264 -9.33 -5.60 -34.44
N ASN A 265 -10.33 -4.71 -34.52
CA ASN A 265 -11.76 -5.01 -34.45
C ASN A 265 -12.22 -5.71 -33.16
N LYS A 266 -11.44 -5.61 -32.09
CA LYS A 266 -11.78 -6.14 -30.77
C LYS A 266 -11.77 -5.03 -29.72
N THR A 267 -12.54 -5.28 -28.66
CA THR A 267 -12.52 -4.54 -27.41
C THR A 267 -11.71 -5.35 -26.43
N TRP A 268 -10.63 -4.78 -25.89
CA TRP A 268 -9.83 -5.50 -24.91
C TRP A 268 -10.45 -5.40 -23.53
N SER A 269 -10.18 -6.37 -22.66
CA SER A 269 -10.59 -6.31 -21.25
C SER A 269 -9.49 -6.82 -20.34
N LEU A 270 -9.09 -6.00 -19.36
CA LEU A 270 -8.16 -6.37 -18.30
C LEU A 270 -8.96 -6.47 -17.00
N THR A 271 -9.02 -7.66 -16.41
CA THR A 271 -9.93 -7.95 -15.30
C THR A 271 -9.21 -8.45 -14.06
N HIS A 272 -9.71 -8.06 -12.90
CA HIS A 272 -9.34 -8.65 -11.61
C HIS A 272 -10.62 -8.97 -10.82
N PRO A 273 -10.79 -10.18 -10.27
CA PRO A 273 -11.94 -10.51 -9.42
C PRO A 273 -12.04 -9.57 -8.21
N VAL A 274 -13.27 -9.23 -7.81
CA VAL A 274 -13.54 -8.41 -6.63
C VAL A 274 -14.56 -9.14 -5.77
N ASP A 275 -14.11 -9.64 -4.64
CA ASP A 275 -15.01 -10.25 -3.66
C ASP A 275 -15.81 -9.17 -2.92
N ASP A 276 -17.09 -9.46 -2.68
CA ASP A 276 -18.02 -8.60 -1.95
C ASP A 276 -18.07 -7.14 -2.44
N ALA A 277 -17.97 -6.90 -3.75
CA ALA A 277 -17.90 -5.56 -4.33
C ALA A 277 -19.00 -4.60 -3.80
N ILE A 278 -20.22 -5.11 -3.53
CA ILE A 278 -21.37 -4.36 -3.01
C ILE A 278 -21.07 -3.57 -1.72
N THR A 279 -20.08 -4.02 -0.95
CA THR A 279 -19.63 -3.37 0.28
C THR A 279 -19.04 -1.99 0.06
N LEU A 280 -18.67 -1.60 -1.17
CA LEU A 280 -18.35 -0.20 -1.50
C LEU A 280 -19.49 0.75 -1.12
N LEU A 281 -20.75 0.28 -1.17
CA LEU A 281 -21.91 1.09 -0.77
C LEU A 281 -22.05 1.23 0.74
N THR A 282 -21.73 0.20 1.52
CA THR A 282 -21.86 0.23 2.98
C THR A 282 -20.64 0.79 3.68
N GLN A 283 -19.44 0.46 3.19
CA GLN A 283 -18.16 0.76 3.83
C GLN A 283 -17.49 1.99 3.19
N GLY A 284 -17.86 2.34 1.97
CA GLY A 284 -17.13 3.32 1.18
C GLY A 284 -15.78 2.75 0.71
N GLY A 285 -14.96 3.62 0.15
CA GLY A 285 -13.70 3.20 -0.45
C GLY A 285 -13.16 4.24 -1.41
N ARG A 286 -12.10 3.88 -2.12
CA ARG A 286 -11.41 4.76 -3.04
C ARG A 286 -10.81 3.98 -4.21
N LEU A 287 -11.08 4.43 -5.42
CA LEU A 287 -10.29 4.06 -6.59
C LEU A 287 -9.31 5.20 -6.91
N THR A 288 -8.04 4.89 -7.09
CA THR A 288 -7.05 5.82 -7.66
C THR A 288 -6.45 5.19 -8.90
N CYS A 289 -6.41 5.93 -10.00
CA CYS A 289 -5.79 5.49 -11.25
C CYS A 289 -4.97 6.63 -11.87
N LYS A 290 -3.70 6.34 -12.17
CA LYS A 290 -2.82 7.23 -12.92
C LYS A 290 -2.56 6.61 -14.28
N PHE A 291 -3.02 7.28 -15.33
CA PHE A 291 -3.03 6.78 -16.69
C PHE A 291 -2.69 7.88 -17.68
N ARG A 292 -2.29 7.53 -18.90
CA ARG A 292 -2.26 8.47 -20.02
C ARG A 292 -2.88 7.85 -21.26
N LEU A 293 -3.40 8.71 -22.11
CA LEU A 293 -3.90 8.35 -23.42
C LEU A 293 -2.84 8.66 -24.47
N SER A 294 -2.77 7.85 -25.53
CA SER A 294 -1.84 8.07 -26.63
C SER A 294 -2.58 8.05 -27.97
N GLY A 295 -2.24 8.97 -28.86
CA GLY A 295 -2.80 9.08 -30.19
C GLY A 295 -2.97 10.54 -30.61
N ALA A 296 -3.38 10.77 -31.86
CA ALA A 296 -3.79 12.09 -32.31
C ALA A 296 -5.18 12.43 -31.75
N LEU A 297 -5.37 13.68 -31.32
CA LEU A 297 -6.65 14.18 -30.84
C LEU A 297 -7.74 13.94 -31.89
N THR A 298 -8.75 13.16 -31.52
CA THR A 298 -9.92 12.88 -32.36
C THR A 298 -11.19 13.11 -31.55
N ASN A 299 -12.09 13.94 -32.07
CA ASN A 299 -13.33 14.23 -31.36
C ASN A 299 -14.19 12.97 -31.16
N ASN A 300 -14.79 12.82 -30.00
CA ASN A 300 -15.60 11.69 -29.54
C ASN A 300 -14.87 10.34 -29.41
N GLN A 301 -13.54 10.30 -29.49
CA GLN A 301 -12.79 9.06 -29.33
C GLN A 301 -12.73 8.60 -27.86
N PHE A 302 -12.94 7.30 -27.66
CA PHE A 302 -12.87 6.65 -26.34
C PHE A 302 -11.43 6.42 -25.90
N GLY A 303 -11.17 6.56 -24.60
CA GLY A 303 -9.93 6.15 -23.94
C GLY A 303 -10.18 5.04 -22.92
N LEU A 304 -9.59 5.15 -21.73
CA LEU A 304 -9.73 4.18 -20.64
C LEU A 304 -11.18 4.14 -20.12
N GLY A 305 -11.75 2.94 -20.04
CA GLY A 305 -12.97 2.61 -19.30
C GLY A 305 -12.69 1.81 -18.03
N ILE A 306 -13.45 2.05 -16.97
CA ILE A 306 -13.34 1.39 -15.66
C ILE A 306 -14.74 0.97 -15.21
N TYR A 307 -14.91 -0.33 -14.96
CA TYR A 307 -16.21 -0.93 -14.67
C TYR A 307 -16.13 -1.90 -13.50
N LEU A 308 -17.18 -1.91 -12.69
CA LEU A 308 -17.39 -2.86 -11.61
C LEU A 308 -18.90 -2.95 -11.34
N TYR A 309 -19.46 -4.14 -11.48
CA TYR A 309 -20.85 -4.39 -11.11
C TYR A 309 -20.97 -5.75 -10.42
N THR A 310 -22.06 -5.89 -9.68
CA THR A 310 -22.38 -7.08 -8.90
C THR A 310 -23.84 -7.44 -9.08
N ASP A 311 -24.18 -8.69 -8.83
CA ASP A 311 -25.55 -9.21 -8.74
C ASP A 311 -26.06 -9.26 -7.30
N ALA A 312 -25.22 -8.88 -6.33
CA ALA A 312 -25.63 -8.74 -4.93
C ALA A 312 -26.73 -7.67 -4.78
N PRO A 313 -27.68 -7.87 -3.86
CA PRO A 313 -28.75 -6.91 -3.62
C PRO A 313 -28.18 -5.59 -3.08
N VAL A 314 -28.84 -4.47 -3.43
CA VAL A 314 -28.49 -3.17 -2.83
C VAL A 314 -28.77 -3.23 -1.32
N PRO A 315 -27.81 -2.82 -0.47
CA PRO A 315 -27.97 -2.84 0.99
C PRO A 315 -29.14 -2.00 1.48
N ASP A 316 -29.75 -2.42 2.58
CA ASP A 316 -30.84 -1.70 3.23
C ASP A 316 -30.43 -0.26 3.58
N GLY A 317 -31.33 0.69 3.33
CA GLY A 317 -31.08 2.12 3.56
C GLY A 317 -30.29 2.83 2.46
N VAL A 318 -29.70 2.10 1.49
CA VAL A 318 -29.04 2.71 0.33
C VAL A 318 -30.01 2.85 -0.84
N ALA A 319 -30.29 4.09 -1.25
CA ALA A 319 -31.11 4.36 -2.42
C ALA A 319 -30.26 4.34 -3.71
N MET A 320 -30.61 3.47 -4.67
CA MET A 320 -30.02 3.45 -6.01
C MET A 320 -31.10 3.54 -7.09
N THR A 321 -30.92 4.46 -8.03
CA THR A 321 -31.82 4.66 -9.18
C THR A 321 -31.50 3.71 -10.34
N GLY A 322 -32.46 3.49 -11.23
CA GLY A 322 -32.28 2.66 -12.44
C GLY A 322 -32.81 1.23 -12.28
N THR A 323 -32.54 0.38 -13.27
CA THR A 323 -33.03 -1.01 -13.34
C THR A 323 -31.91 -1.96 -13.71
N GLY A 324 -31.95 -3.19 -13.19
CA GLY A 324 -30.91 -4.20 -13.42
C GLY A 324 -29.99 -4.35 -12.20
N ASN A 325 -28.72 -4.63 -12.46
CA ASN A 325 -27.71 -4.92 -11.43
C ASN A 325 -27.06 -3.64 -10.91
N PRO A 326 -26.61 -3.59 -9.64
CA PRO A 326 -25.80 -2.48 -9.13
C PRO A 326 -24.48 -2.31 -9.89
N PHE A 327 -24.36 -1.23 -10.66
CA PHE A 327 -23.11 -0.79 -11.28
C PHE A 327 -22.41 0.20 -10.35
N LEU A 328 -21.43 -0.30 -9.61
CA LEU A 328 -20.62 0.48 -8.68
C LEU A 328 -19.62 1.38 -9.42
N MET A 329 -19.18 0.94 -10.60
CA MET A 329 -18.42 1.74 -11.54
C MET A 329 -18.89 1.44 -12.96
N SER A 330 -19.08 2.49 -13.75
CA SER A 330 -19.36 2.39 -15.19
C SER A 330 -18.87 3.65 -15.88
N TYR A 331 -17.56 3.90 -15.83
CA TYR A 331 -16.98 5.15 -16.27
C TYR A 331 -16.03 4.97 -17.44
N PHE A 332 -15.90 5.99 -18.27
CA PHE A 332 -14.87 6.01 -19.30
C PHE A 332 -14.39 7.42 -19.59
N THR A 333 -13.20 7.52 -20.15
CA THR A 333 -12.69 8.77 -20.71
C THR A 333 -13.09 8.92 -22.17
N GLN A 334 -13.47 10.13 -22.57
CA GLN A 334 -13.75 10.45 -23.97
C GLN A 334 -13.33 11.88 -24.27
N THR A 335 -12.74 12.11 -25.44
CA THR A 335 -12.40 13.46 -25.87
C THR A 335 -13.59 14.15 -26.53
N THR A 336 -13.91 15.35 -26.08
CA THR A 336 -14.90 16.23 -26.74
C THR A 336 -14.38 17.65 -26.69
N ASP A 337 -14.47 18.37 -27.80
CA ASP A 337 -14.01 19.77 -27.91
C ASP A 337 -12.56 19.99 -27.46
N GLY A 338 -11.69 19.05 -27.82
CA GLY A 338 -10.26 19.09 -27.49
C GLY A 338 -9.90 18.68 -26.06
N ARG A 339 -10.88 18.28 -25.24
CA ARG A 339 -10.70 18.01 -23.81
C ARG A 339 -10.97 16.57 -23.45
N VAL A 340 -10.24 16.04 -22.47
CA VAL A 340 -10.50 14.72 -21.90
C VAL A 340 -11.58 14.83 -20.82
N ASN A 341 -12.67 14.09 -21.00
CA ASN A 341 -13.83 14.11 -20.10
C ASN A 341 -13.97 12.77 -19.38
N LEU A 342 -14.39 12.80 -18.11
CA LEU A 342 -14.91 11.62 -17.42
C LEU A 342 -16.41 11.49 -17.73
N MET A 343 -16.81 10.34 -18.24
CA MET A 343 -18.18 10.04 -18.65
C MET A 343 -18.74 8.89 -17.83
N HIS A 344 -20.02 8.97 -17.49
CA HIS A 344 -20.81 7.89 -16.92
C HIS A 344 -21.49 7.12 -18.06
N HIS A 345 -21.12 5.85 -18.23
CA HIS A 345 -21.74 4.92 -19.15
C HIS A 345 -23.07 4.45 -18.60
N ARG A 346 -24.14 4.76 -19.32
CA ARG A 346 -25.49 4.33 -18.97
C ARG A 346 -26.23 3.86 -20.20
N LYS A 347 -27.01 2.80 -20.08
CA LYS A 347 -27.88 2.33 -21.16
C LYS A 347 -28.89 3.40 -21.58
N ALA A 348 -29.35 4.23 -20.63
CA ALA A 348 -30.25 5.35 -20.87
C ALA A 348 -29.58 6.59 -21.51
N GLY A 349 -28.29 6.51 -21.84
CA GLY A 349 -27.51 7.61 -22.41
C GLY A 349 -26.42 8.09 -21.48
N ASN A 350 -25.24 8.32 -22.04
CA ASN A 350 -24.06 8.69 -21.28
C ASN A 350 -24.18 10.12 -20.73
N THR A 351 -23.57 10.38 -19.57
CA THR A 351 -23.56 11.70 -18.93
C THR A 351 -22.15 12.10 -18.58
N LYS A 352 -21.78 13.36 -18.79
CA LYS A 352 -20.47 13.89 -18.38
C LYS A 352 -20.43 14.12 -16.87
N LEU A 353 -19.37 13.65 -16.22
CA LEU A 353 -19.14 13.78 -14.77
C LEU A 353 -18.10 14.85 -14.44
N GLY A 354 -17.20 15.15 -15.37
CA GLY A 354 -16.18 16.18 -15.21
C GLY A 354 -15.17 16.20 -16.36
N GLU A 355 -14.18 17.08 -16.23
CA GLU A 355 -13.12 17.31 -17.22
C GLU A 355 -11.75 17.18 -16.56
N PHE A 356 -10.81 16.55 -17.25
CA PHE A 356 -9.40 16.53 -16.85
C PHE A 356 -8.63 17.76 -17.36
N GLY A 357 -9.08 18.34 -18.48
CA GLY A 357 -8.42 19.44 -19.17
C GLY A 357 -8.22 19.16 -20.65
N ASP A 358 -7.38 19.98 -21.29
CA ASP A 358 -7.04 19.84 -22.71
C ASP A 358 -6.25 18.54 -22.96
N TYR A 359 -6.48 17.90 -24.10
CA TYR A 359 -5.79 16.66 -24.47
C TYR A 359 -4.36 16.95 -24.93
N GLY A 360 -3.37 16.32 -24.28
CA GLY A 360 -1.94 16.50 -24.58
C GLY A 360 -1.09 15.23 -24.54
N ASN A 361 -1.68 14.04 -24.46
CA ASN A 361 -1.01 12.76 -24.12
C ASN A 361 -0.33 12.74 -22.72
N ASP A 362 -0.58 13.76 -21.90
CA ASP A 362 -0.03 13.86 -20.55
C ASP A 362 -0.66 12.87 -19.58
N TRP A 363 0.06 12.58 -18.50
CA TRP A 363 -0.44 11.81 -17.37
C TRP A 363 -1.65 12.48 -16.73
N GLN A 364 -2.67 11.68 -16.48
CA GLN A 364 -3.92 12.03 -15.82
C GLN A 364 -4.04 11.23 -14.53
N THR A 365 -4.63 11.83 -13.51
CA THR A 365 -4.97 11.15 -12.25
C THR A 365 -6.47 11.21 -12.02
N LEU A 366 -7.09 10.03 -11.88
CA LEU A 366 -8.49 9.87 -11.49
C LEU A 366 -8.55 9.31 -10.08
N GLU A 367 -9.26 10.01 -9.19
CA GLU A 367 -9.69 9.50 -7.89
C GLU A 367 -11.21 9.39 -7.89
N LEU A 368 -11.76 8.30 -7.34
CA LEU A 368 -13.19 8.15 -7.08
C LEU A 368 -13.35 7.77 -5.61
N VAL A 369 -13.96 8.65 -4.83
CA VAL A 369 -14.20 8.44 -3.39
C VAL A 369 -15.65 8.02 -3.18
N PHE A 370 -15.84 6.80 -2.67
CA PHE A 370 -17.14 6.22 -2.37
C PHE A 370 -17.55 6.59 -0.95
N THR A 371 -18.73 7.18 -0.79
CA THR A 371 -19.26 7.59 0.51
C THR A 371 -19.98 6.43 1.18
N ALA A 372 -19.48 5.99 2.32
CA ALA A 372 -20.05 4.90 3.12
C ALA A 372 -21.54 5.12 3.44
N GLY A 373 -22.32 4.04 3.40
CA GLY A 373 -23.76 4.06 3.62
C GLY A 373 -24.57 4.73 2.50
N SER A 374 -24.01 4.92 1.30
CA SER A 374 -24.69 5.61 0.20
C SER A 374 -24.27 5.11 -1.18
N ALA A 375 -25.01 5.53 -2.20
CA ALA A 375 -24.65 5.36 -3.60
C ALA A 375 -23.84 6.55 -4.16
N THR A 376 -23.30 7.41 -3.29
CA THR A 376 -22.63 8.66 -3.68
C THR A 376 -21.14 8.44 -3.92
N VAL A 377 -20.66 8.97 -5.05
CA VAL A 377 -19.24 8.99 -5.43
C VAL A 377 -18.81 10.42 -5.72
N THR A 378 -17.65 10.82 -5.19
CA THR A 378 -17.02 12.11 -5.48
C THR A 378 -15.77 11.89 -6.35
N PRO A 379 -15.72 12.42 -7.59
CA PRO A 379 -14.54 12.31 -8.42
C PRO A 379 -13.51 13.38 -8.09
N LYS A 380 -12.23 13.07 -8.28
CA LYS A 380 -11.13 14.03 -8.32
C LYS A 380 -10.36 13.83 -9.62
N LEU A 381 -10.30 14.85 -10.46
CA LEU A 381 -9.65 14.82 -11.77
C LEU A 381 -8.40 15.70 -11.69
N ASN A 382 -7.21 15.11 -11.82
CA ASN A 382 -5.92 15.78 -11.64
C ASN A 382 -5.81 16.56 -10.33
N GLY A 383 -6.31 15.98 -9.25
CA GLY A 383 -6.27 16.60 -7.94
C GLY A 383 -7.41 17.61 -7.68
N VAL A 384 -8.25 17.92 -8.67
CA VAL A 384 -9.39 18.83 -8.52
C VAL A 384 -10.67 18.06 -8.24
N ALA A 385 -11.32 18.32 -7.11
CA ALA A 385 -12.59 17.68 -6.77
C ALA A 385 -13.71 18.15 -7.70
N GLY A 386 -14.46 17.20 -8.27
CA GLY A 386 -15.65 17.44 -9.07
C GLY A 386 -16.94 17.28 -8.28
N PRO A 387 -18.11 17.53 -8.91
CA PRO A 387 -19.40 17.34 -8.26
C PRO A 387 -19.65 15.86 -7.95
N ALA A 388 -20.20 15.58 -6.77
CA ALA A 388 -20.63 14.24 -6.40
C ALA A 388 -21.78 13.77 -7.29
N PHE A 389 -21.82 12.47 -7.56
CA PHE A 389 -22.86 11.83 -8.38
C PHE A 389 -23.25 10.47 -7.80
N GLN A 390 -24.36 9.90 -8.28
CA GLN A 390 -24.85 8.61 -7.83
C GLN A 390 -24.39 7.47 -8.76
N VAL A 391 -23.97 6.35 -8.18
CA VAL A 391 -23.94 5.06 -8.86
C VAL A 391 -25.37 4.56 -9.10
N ILE A 392 -25.55 3.74 -10.14
CA ILE A 392 -26.89 3.38 -10.62
C ILE A 392 -27.03 1.87 -10.79
N LYS A 393 -28.28 1.41 -10.89
CA LYS A 393 -28.60 0.11 -11.45
C LYS A 393 -28.67 0.21 -12.97
N ASP A 394 -28.03 -0.73 -13.66
CA ASP A 394 -28.06 -0.81 -15.12
C ASP A 394 -27.98 -2.27 -15.60
N SER A 395 -28.05 -2.48 -16.91
CA SER A 395 -28.00 -3.79 -17.56
C SER A 395 -26.94 -3.84 -18.67
N LEU A 396 -25.78 -3.19 -18.48
CA LEU A 396 -24.64 -3.29 -19.39
C LEU A 396 -24.02 -4.70 -19.30
N THR A 397 -23.48 -5.21 -20.40
CA THR A 397 -22.89 -6.57 -20.45
C THR A 397 -21.37 -6.49 -20.28
N LEU A 398 -20.87 -6.76 -19.06
CA LEU A 398 -19.45 -6.70 -18.68
C LEU A 398 -19.08 -7.90 -17.79
N GLY A 399 -17.91 -7.91 -17.15
CA GLY A 399 -17.53 -8.94 -16.17
C GLY A 399 -18.22 -8.77 -14.82
N LEU A 400 -18.98 -9.78 -14.38
CA LEU A 400 -19.64 -9.83 -13.06
C LEU A 400 -18.61 -9.96 -11.94
N ASN A 401 -18.75 -9.16 -10.87
CA ASN A 401 -17.88 -9.19 -9.68
C ASN A 401 -16.39 -9.09 -10.03
N ALA A 402 -16.07 -8.29 -11.05
CA ALA A 402 -14.69 -8.08 -11.49
C ALA A 402 -14.45 -6.61 -11.85
N LEU A 403 -13.37 -6.05 -11.32
CA LEU A 403 -12.88 -4.75 -11.76
C LEU A 403 -12.32 -4.90 -13.16
N THR A 404 -12.94 -4.22 -14.12
CA THR A 404 -12.66 -4.36 -15.54
C THR A 404 -12.19 -3.04 -16.13
N LEU A 405 -11.01 -3.05 -16.73
CA LEU A 405 -10.50 -1.97 -17.58
C LEU A 405 -10.69 -2.34 -19.05
N THR A 406 -11.02 -1.36 -19.90
CA THR A 406 -11.27 -1.60 -21.35
C THR A 406 -11.14 -0.32 -22.18
N ASP A 407 -11.10 -0.44 -23.51
CA ASP A 407 -11.26 0.66 -24.48
C ASP A 407 -12.72 0.92 -24.89
N VAL A 408 -13.68 0.23 -24.27
CA VAL A 408 -15.15 0.42 -24.41
C VAL A 408 -15.73 0.01 -25.77
N THR A 409 -14.97 0.11 -26.85
CA THR A 409 -15.46 -0.05 -28.22
C THR A 409 -14.54 -0.93 -29.06
N LYS A 410 -15.10 -1.59 -30.08
CA LYS A 410 -14.34 -2.34 -31.10
C LYS A 410 -13.83 -1.44 -32.23
N ASN A 411 -14.27 -0.18 -32.26
CA ASN A 411 -13.83 0.86 -33.19
C ASN A 411 -12.60 1.59 -32.64
N ALA A 412 -11.99 2.48 -33.41
CA ALA A 412 -10.81 3.24 -32.97
C ALA A 412 -10.98 3.89 -31.58
N ALA A 413 -9.97 3.72 -30.73
CA ALA A 413 -9.88 4.22 -29.36
C ALA A 413 -8.42 4.63 -29.11
N TYR A 414 -8.18 5.50 -28.12
CA TYR A 414 -6.83 5.88 -27.74
C TYR A 414 -6.05 4.68 -27.20
N GLY A 415 -4.73 4.66 -27.42
CA GLY A 415 -3.87 3.78 -26.66
C GLY A 415 -3.87 4.18 -25.19
N VAL A 416 -3.72 3.20 -24.30
CA VAL A 416 -3.78 3.41 -22.85
C VAL A 416 -2.50 2.91 -22.21
N GLU A 417 -1.95 3.74 -21.35
CA GLU A 417 -0.85 3.40 -20.46
C GLU A 417 -1.24 3.67 -19.01
N ILE A 418 -0.82 2.80 -18.09
CA ILE A 418 -1.19 2.84 -16.67
C ILE A 418 0.07 2.80 -15.82
N GLU A 419 0.30 3.85 -15.03
CA GLU A 419 1.39 3.90 -14.03
C GLU A 419 0.95 3.25 -12.72
N SER A 420 -0.32 3.41 -12.35
CA SER A 420 -0.86 2.76 -11.16
C SER A 420 -2.37 2.68 -11.22
N LEU A 421 -2.94 1.60 -10.68
CA LEU A 421 -4.33 1.54 -10.26
C LEU A 421 -4.43 0.88 -8.89
N VAL A 422 -5.25 1.44 -8.01
CA VAL A 422 -5.55 0.88 -6.69
C VAL A 422 -7.03 1.09 -6.40
N LEU A 423 -7.73 0.01 -6.05
CA LEU A 423 -9.06 0.03 -5.45
C LEU A 423 -8.95 -0.40 -3.99
N GLU A 424 -9.39 0.47 -3.09
CA GLU A 424 -9.52 0.20 -1.66
C GLU A 424 -11.01 0.20 -1.30
N ILE A 425 -11.49 -0.87 -0.68
CA ILE A 425 -12.81 -0.92 -0.05
C ILE A 425 -12.57 -0.83 1.45
N ASN A 426 -13.15 0.17 2.13
CA ASN A 426 -12.90 0.39 3.55
C ASN A 426 -13.32 -0.81 4.40
N ALA A 427 -12.78 -0.93 5.60
CA ALA A 427 -13.30 -1.88 6.58
C ALA A 427 -14.70 -1.45 7.05
N PRO A 428 -15.55 -2.38 7.52
CA PRO A 428 -16.81 -2.03 8.18
C PRO A 428 -16.57 -1.06 9.34
N ALA A 429 -17.44 -0.06 9.48
CA ALA A 429 -17.45 0.79 10.67
C ALA A 429 -17.74 -0.08 11.91
N ALA A 430 -16.94 0.12 12.96
CA ALA A 430 -17.03 -0.63 14.21
C ALA A 430 -18.28 -0.30 15.03
#